data_AF-A0A927YU14-F1
#
_entry.id   AF-A0A927YU14-F1
#
_cell.length_a   1.000
_cell.length_b   1.000
_cell.length_c   1.000
_cell.angle_alpha   90.00
_cell.angle_beta   90.00
_cell.angle_gamma   90.00
#
_symmetry.space_group_name_H-M   'P 1'
#
loop_
_entity.id
_entity.type
_entity.pdbx_description
1 polymer ?
#
loop_
_entity_poly.entity_id
_entity_poly.type
_entity_poly.pdbx_seq_one_letter_code
_entity_poly.pdbx_strand_id
1 'polypeptide(L)' 'MYKVVEECLWDIHGKPYITYGIMSLEDDVYVPDVSLNKENIIRFVNLLNEEALEPIHLMDVIEDFLCD' A
#
# COMPACT_ATOMS: atom_id res chain seq x y z
N MET A 1 6.91 -9.92 5.74
CA MET A 1 5.69 -10.17 4.92
C MET A 1 4.78 -8.94 4.94
N TYR A 2 4.16 -8.58 3.82
CA TYR A 2 3.30 -7.41 3.66
C TYR A 2 1.82 -7.79 3.56
N LYS A 3 0.94 -6.88 3.99
CA LYS A 3 -0.52 -6.97 3.81
C LYS A 3 -1.10 -5.65 3.30
N VAL A 4 -2.23 -5.76 2.63
CA VAL A 4 -3.09 -4.62 2.31
C VAL A 4 -3.89 -4.22 3.55
N VAL A 5 -4.00 -2.91 3.79
CA VAL A 5 -4.85 -2.32 4.83
C VAL A 5 -5.92 -1.47 4.14
N GLU A 6 -7.18 -1.64 4.52
CA GLU A 6 -8.29 -0.82 4.03
C GLU A 6 -8.51 0.35 4.99
N GLU A 7 -8.56 1.57 4.46
CA GLU A 7 -8.67 2.81 5.22
C GLU A 7 -9.85 3.63 4.72
N CYS A 8 -10.52 4.33 5.63
CA CYS A 8 -11.58 5.29 5.30
C CYS A 8 -11.07 6.71 5.59
N LEU A 9 -10.80 7.47 4.54
CA LEU A 9 -10.31 8.84 4.61
C LEU A 9 -11.36 9.83 4.11
N TRP A 10 -11.10 11.12 4.34
CA TRP A 10 -11.98 12.21 3.92
C TRP A 10 -11.25 13.12 2.94
N ASP A 11 -11.89 13.45 1.83
CA ASP A 11 -11.32 14.40 0.88
C ASP A 11 -11.43 15.85 1.40
N ILE A 12 -10.88 16.79 0.62
CA ILE A 12 -10.90 18.23 0.96
C ILE A 12 -12.31 18.84 1.02
N HIS A 13 -13.33 18.14 0.52
CA HIS A 13 -14.72 18.55 0.54
C HIS A 13 -15.51 17.88 1.68
N GLY A 14 -14.86 17.06 2.50
CA GLY A 14 -15.51 16.29 3.54
C GLY A 14 -16.38 15.17 2.97
N LYS A 15 -16.00 14.57 1.84
CA LYS A 15 -16.60 13.32 1.35
C LYS A 15 -15.71 12.13 1.76
N PRO A 16 -16.28 11.07 2.35
CA PRO A 16 -15.51 9.89 2.69
C PRO A 16 -15.16 9.08 1.43
N TYR A 17 -13.99 8.47 1.43
CA TYR A 17 -13.55 7.52 0.41
C TYR A 17 -12.75 6.38 1.03
N ILE A 18 -12.74 5.24 0.34
CA ILE A 18 -11.92 4.09 0.72
C ILE A 18 -10.61 4.16 -0.03
N THR A 19 -9.51 4.00 0.70
CA THR A 19 -8.17 3.85 0.16
C THR A 19 -7.51 2.62 0.75
N TYR A 20 -6.41 2.23 0.13
CA TYR A 20 -5.67 1.03 0.48
C TYR A 20 -4.20 1.36 0.73
N GLY A 21 -3.74 1.08 1.94
CA GLY A 21 -2.35 1.16 2.35
C GLY A 21 -1.65 -0.19 2.39
N ILE A 22 -0.36 -0.18 2.71
CA ILE A 22 0.50 -1.36 2.85
C ILE A 22 1.11 -1.37 4.25
N MET A 23 1.13 -2.53 4.89
CA MET A 23 1.75 -2.72 6.21
C MET A 23 2.67 -3.94 6.20
N SER A 24 3.88 -3.81 6.77
CA SER A 24 4.70 -4.98 7.11
C SER A 24 4.15 -5.66 8.37
N LEU A 25 4.15 -6.99 8.38
CA LEU A 25 3.77 -7.81 9.53
C LEU A 25 4.93 -8.06 10.49
N GLU A 26 6.16 -7.90 10.01
CA GLU A 26 7.38 -8.21 10.75
C GLU A 26 8.09 -6.93 11.20
N ASP A 27 7.88 -5.84 10.46
CA ASP A 27 8.48 -4.54 10.70
C ASP A 27 7.41 -3.54 11.08
N ASP A 28 7.77 -2.54 11.87
CA ASP A 28 6.89 -1.42 12.23
C ASP A 28 6.77 -0.40 11.08
N VAL A 29 6.52 -0.91 9.86
CA VAL A 29 6.41 -0.12 8.64
C VAL A 29 4.97 -0.13 8.17
N TYR A 30 4.43 1.08 8.03
CA TYR A 30 3.08 1.32 7.55
C TYR A 30 3.07 2.49 6.58
N VAL A 31 2.54 2.25 5.39
CA VAL A 31 2.36 3.26 4.34
C VAL A 31 0.86 3.37 4.06
N PRO A 32 0.18 4.40 4.58
CA PRO A 32 -1.24 4.63 4.32
C PRO A 32 -1.48 5.19 2.92
N ASP A 33 -2.73 5.12 2.45
CA ASP A 33 -3.23 5.84 1.26
C ASP A 33 -2.40 5.64 -0.02
N VAL A 34 -2.07 4.39 -0.34
CA VAL A 34 -1.25 4.05 -1.52
C VAL A 34 -2.10 3.96 -2.80
N SER A 35 -3.30 3.41 -2.73
CA SER A 35 -4.14 3.28 -3.93
C SER A 35 -5.62 3.27 -3.62
N LEU A 36 -6.43 3.80 -4.53
CA LEU A 36 -7.89 3.65 -4.51
C LEU A 36 -8.35 2.32 -5.15
N ASN A 37 -7.47 1.60 -5.86
CA ASN A 37 -7.80 0.36 -6.56
C ASN A 37 -7.37 -0.88 -5.76
N LYS A 38 -8.37 -1.55 -5.17
CA LYS A 38 -8.19 -2.77 -4.36
C LYS A 38 -7.49 -3.91 -5.10
N GLU A 39 -7.83 -4.15 -6.36
CA GLU A 39 -7.26 -5.28 -7.10
C GLU A 39 -5.80 -5.04 -7.43
N ASN A 40 -5.45 -3.81 -7.82
CA ASN A 40 -4.08 -3.43 -8.14
C ASN A 40 -3.18 -3.54 -6.90
N ILE A 41 -3.61 -2.99 -5.76
CA ILE A 41 -2.81 -3.04 -4.53
C ILE A 41 -2.64 -4.46 -3.99
N ILE A 42 -3.65 -5.34 -4.15
CA ILE A 42 -3.53 -6.76 -3.77
C ILE A 42 -2.49 -7.47 -4.64
N ARG A 43 -2.52 -7.25 -5.97
CA ARG A 43 -1.52 -7.84 -6.88
C ARG A 43 -0.12 -7.34 -6.57
N PHE A 44 0.01 -6.04 -6.30
CA PHE A 44 1.28 -5.44 -5.91
C PHE A 44 1.82 -6.06 -4.63
N VAL A 45 1.03 -6.12 -3.56
CA VAL A 45 1.43 -6.74 -2.28
C VAL A 45 1.78 -8.23 -2.43
N ASN A 46 1.06 -8.98 -3.28
CA ASN A 46 1.41 -10.36 -3.58
C ASN A 46 2.80 -10.46 -4.22
N LEU A 47 3.11 -9.58 -5.18
CA LEU A 47 4.44 -9.51 -5.80
C LEU A 47 5.53 -9.17 -4.78
N LEU A 48 5.31 -8.19 -3.89
CA LEU A 48 6.29 -7.85 -2.84
C LEU A 48 6.59 -9.06 -1.93
N ASN A 49 5.56 -9.86 -1.64
CA ASN A 49 5.70 -11.06 -0.82
C ASN A 49 6.38 -12.21 -1.56
N GLU A 50 6.06 -12.42 -2.84
CA GLU A 50 6.68 -13.45 -3.69
C GLU A 50 8.18 -13.19 -3.86
N GLU A 51 8.58 -11.94 -4.04
CA GLU A 51 9.98 -11.52 -4.18
C GLU A 51 10.70 -11.32 -2.83
N ALA A 52 9.99 -11.54 -1.71
CA ALA A 52 10.50 -11.32 -0.36
C ALA A 52 11.18 -9.95 -0.17
N LEU A 53 10.53 -8.89 -0.67
CA LEU A 53 11.09 -7.53 -0.70
C LEU A 53 11.52 -7.08 0.70
N GLU A 54 12.76 -6.61 0.83
CA GLU A 54 13.26 -6.05 2.08
C GLU A 54 12.58 -4.70 2.38
N PRO A 55 12.21 -4.42 3.65
CA PRO A 55 11.47 -3.21 4.04
C PRO A 55 12.17 -1.91 3.66
N ILE A 56 13.50 -1.91 3.60
CA ILE A 56 14.30 -0.75 3.19
C ILE A 56 13.99 -0.29 1.77
N HIS A 57 13.52 -1.18 0.90
CA HIS A 57 13.17 -0.89 -0.49
C HIS A 57 11.68 -0.61 -0.69
N LEU A 58 10.85 -0.73 0.35
CA LEU A 58 9.40 -0.61 0.20
C LEU A 58 8.99 0.74 -0.38
N MET A 59 9.58 1.84 0.10
CA MET A 59 9.24 3.18 -0.38
C MET A 59 9.61 3.38 -1.84
N ASP A 60 10.80 2.96 -2.27
CA ASP A 60 11.25 3.09 -3.66
C ASP A 60 10.29 2.36 -4.61
N VAL A 61 9.89 1.13 -4.26
CA VAL A 61 8.99 0.33 -5.11
C VAL A 61 7.56 0.89 -5.09
N ILE A 62 7.11 1.49 -3.99
CA ILE A 62 5.83 2.20 -3.95
C ILE A 62 5.87 3.44 -4.86
N GLU A 63 6.97 4.20 -4.87
CA GLU A 63 7.13 5.35 -5.76
C GLU A 63 7.05 4.93 -7.23
N ASP A 64 7.71 3.84 -7.60
CA ASP A 64 7.62 3.25 -8.94
C ASP A 64 6.17 2.85 -9.28
N PHE A 65 5.46 2.17 -8.36
CA PHE A 65 4.07 1.78 -8.54
C PHE A 65 3.12 2.97 -8.76
N LEU A 66 3.38 4.11 -8.14
CA LEU A 66 2.54 5.31 -8.25
C LEU A 66 2.81 6.12 -9.53
N CYS A 67 3.94 5.89 -10.20
CA CYS A 67 4.33 6.60 -11.41
C CYS A 67 3.86 5.92 -12.72
N ASP A 68 3.34 4.70 -12.65
CA ASP A 68 2.73 3.94 -13.76
C ASP A 68 1.21 4.23 -13.94
#